data_AF-A0A139GZC8-F1
#
_entry.id   AF-A0A139GZC8-F1
#
_cell.length_a   1.000
_cell.length_b   1.000
_cell.length_c   1.000
_cell.angle_alpha   90.00
_cell.angle_beta   90.00
_cell.angle_gamma   90.00
#
_symmetry.space_group_name_H-M   'P 1'
#
loop_
_entity.id
_entity.type
_entity.pdbx_description
1 polymer ?
#
loop_
_entity_poly.entity_id
_entity_poly.type
_entity_poly.pdbx_seq_one_letter_code
_entity_poly.pdbx_strand_id
1 'polypeptide(L)'
;MAYGAGLRHSAACTDVAVVDVDMVIVLQIFYHMALLSEMEMNGGIMEPSSSPPVQPEASLEDTLPPNFRTKAQTTTTPSLQVLDFLKHDLAIGRLEDALPYLWMVGRPLPPRPLNKQLVLDRKIIPTTDASLHLVWTSRKIFLKPLPECMMLNALYQDLYVKPSEERGHILGFLHTYIALVPTKLDFDLAVEHKLMPSSYEWMRWKRLVHRFLQEYPNNDIYPHLHTRYVYGELRLSRLNKVYRFRLGHWLHGYSTLTGHTRYVDLLVDHLSVITASTIYIVVVLNAMQVALSTKILATNMAFQRACYGFAVFSIISPIIAFTVLVGILAAMVVANLQRTLNMQQKRFEALGIEPGGKGRQAKRKDITQSA
;
A
#
# COMPACT_ATOMS: atom_id res chain seq x y z
N MET A 1 -45.74 28.59 -56.76
CA MET A 1 -45.95 27.77 -57.99
C MET A 1 -44.59 27.21 -58.40
N ALA A 2 -44.34 25.95 -58.70
CA ALA A 2 -45.03 24.66 -58.65
C ALA A 2 -43.90 23.60 -58.58
N TYR A 3 -44.05 22.53 -57.78
CA TYR A 3 -44.10 21.11 -58.22
C TYR A 3 -43.14 20.73 -59.36
N GLY A 4 -42.38 19.62 -59.38
CA GLY A 4 -42.36 18.35 -58.65
C GLY A 4 -41.50 17.39 -59.51
N ALA A 5 -40.65 16.56 -58.91
CA ALA A 5 -40.79 15.09 -58.85
C ALA A 5 -40.15 14.27 -60.00
N GLY A 6 -39.40 13.22 -59.60
CA GLY A 6 -38.92 12.12 -60.46
C GLY A 6 -37.52 11.60 -60.05
N LEU A 7 -37.35 10.81 -58.99
CA LEU A 7 -37.48 9.33 -58.85
C LEU A 7 -36.26 8.49 -59.31
N ARG A 8 -35.60 7.89 -58.29
CA ARG A 8 -34.97 6.53 -58.19
C ARG A 8 -33.71 6.24 -59.04
N HIS A 9 -32.65 5.56 -58.56
CA HIS A 9 -32.57 4.39 -57.67
C HIS A 9 -31.16 4.19 -57.04
N SER A 10 -31.11 3.61 -55.82
CA SER A 10 -30.08 2.71 -55.21
C SER A 10 -28.64 3.24 -54.96
N ALA A 11 -27.93 2.96 -53.85
CA ALA A 11 -28.11 2.06 -52.70
C ALA A 11 -27.08 2.41 -51.58
N ALA A 12 -27.25 1.79 -50.40
CA ALA A 12 -26.37 1.71 -49.20
C ALA A 12 -26.69 2.70 -48.05
N CYS A 13 -27.47 2.23 -47.06
CA CYS A 13 -27.04 1.80 -45.70
C CYS A 13 -26.74 2.99 -44.77
N THR A 14 -27.43 3.25 -43.66
CA THR A 14 -28.15 2.38 -42.71
C THR A 14 -29.12 3.22 -41.85
N ASP A 15 -30.37 2.76 -41.74
CA ASP A 15 -31.44 3.18 -40.82
C ASP A 15 -31.19 2.64 -39.39
N VAL A 16 -31.41 3.44 -38.33
CA VAL A 16 -32.62 3.52 -37.45
C VAL A 16 -33.04 2.19 -36.78
N ALA A 17 -33.01 2.18 -35.44
CA ALA A 17 -33.97 1.51 -34.54
C ALA A 17 -33.62 1.92 -33.08
N VAL A 18 -34.20 2.98 -32.52
CA VAL A 18 -35.37 2.89 -31.61
C VAL A 18 -35.51 1.48 -31.04
N VAL A 19 -34.82 1.24 -29.91
CA VAL A 19 -35.00 0.01 -29.13
C VAL A 19 -36.30 0.14 -28.36
N ASP A 20 -37.21 -0.73 -28.75
CA ASP A 20 -38.57 -0.94 -28.31
C ASP A 20 -38.64 -1.17 -26.78
N VAL A 21 -39.39 -0.31 -26.08
CA VAL A 21 -39.59 -0.39 -24.62
C VAL A 21 -40.43 -1.62 -24.26
N ASP A 22 -41.16 -2.19 -25.22
CA ASP A 22 -41.95 -3.40 -25.03
C ASP A 22 -41.10 -4.67 -24.91
N MET A 23 -39.89 -4.70 -25.47
CA MET A 23 -39.01 -5.89 -25.40
C MET A 23 -38.38 -6.08 -24.00
N VAL A 24 -38.14 -4.99 -23.26
CA VAL A 24 -37.59 -5.06 -21.89
C VAL A 24 -38.66 -5.59 -20.92
N ILE A 25 -39.93 -5.21 -21.10
CA ILE A 25 -41.03 -5.70 -20.28
C ILE A 25 -41.30 -7.18 -20.56
N VAL A 26 -41.24 -7.61 -21.83
CA VAL A 26 -41.39 -9.02 -22.19
C VAL A 26 -40.26 -9.87 -21.59
N LEU A 27 -39.00 -9.42 -21.61
CA LEU A 27 -37.90 -10.12 -20.93
C LEU A 27 -38.06 -10.18 -19.40
N GLN A 28 -38.59 -9.13 -18.78
CA GLN A 28 -38.84 -9.10 -17.34
C GLN A 28 -39.96 -10.08 -16.93
N ILE A 29 -41.00 -10.22 -17.76
CA ILE A 29 -42.11 -11.16 -17.54
C ILE A 29 -41.65 -12.61 -17.76
N PHE A 30 -40.85 -12.88 -18.80
CA PHE A 30 -40.27 -14.21 -19.03
C PHE A 30 -39.32 -14.64 -17.90
N TYR A 31 -38.54 -13.70 -17.35
CA TYR A 31 -37.66 -14.00 -16.21
C TYR A 31 -38.46 -14.31 -14.93
N HIS A 32 -39.57 -13.61 -14.69
CA HIS A 32 -40.45 -13.88 -13.54
C HIS A 32 -41.29 -15.17 -13.69
N MET A 33 -41.69 -15.52 -14.92
CA MET A 33 -42.37 -16.79 -15.21
C MET A 33 -41.42 -17.99 -15.13
N ALA A 34 -40.16 -17.84 -15.54
CA ALA A 34 -39.13 -18.87 -15.35
C ALA A 34 -38.84 -19.13 -13.86
N LEU A 35 -38.81 -18.07 -13.04
CA LEU A 35 -38.62 -18.19 -11.58
C LEU A 35 -39.81 -18.84 -10.86
N LEU A 36 -41.04 -18.63 -11.35
CA LEU A 36 -42.24 -19.27 -10.80
C LEU A 36 -42.35 -20.74 -11.25
N SER A 37 -41.92 -21.08 -12.46
CA SER A 37 -41.89 -22.46 -12.96
C SER A 37 -40.84 -23.35 -12.24
N GLU A 38 -39.75 -22.77 -11.72
CA GLU A 38 -38.80 -23.50 -10.87
C GLU A 38 -39.30 -23.69 -9.43
N MET A 39 -40.31 -22.93 -8.99
CA MET A 39 -40.86 -23.02 -7.63
C MET A 39 -41.99 -24.05 -7.46
N GLU A 40 -42.70 -24.44 -8.53
CA GLU A 40 -43.78 -25.45 -8.45
C GLU A 40 -43.32 -26.90 -8.71
N MET A 41 -42.06 -27.11 -9.14
CA MET A 41 -41.50 -28.44 -9.45
C MET A 41 -40.71 -29.09 -8.30
N ASN A 42 -40.99 -28.72 -7.05
CA ASN A 42 -40.37 -29.37 -5.89
C ASN A 42 -41.36 -29.80 -4.79
N GLY A 43 -42.65 -29.86 -5.11
CA GLY A 43 -43.69 -30.42 -4.25
C GLY A 43 -43.76 -31.95 -4.37
N GLY A 44 -42.79 -32.66 -3.78
CA GLY A 44 -42.76 -34.13 -3.70
C GLY A 44 -42.49 -34.62 -2.28
N ILE A 45 -43.40 -35.42 -1.74
CA ILE A 45 -43.43 -35.96 -0.37
C ILE A 45 -42.29 -36.96 -0.13
N MET A 46 -41.50 -36.80 0.93
CA MET A 46 -40.68 -37.87 1.54
C MET A 46 -40.51 -37.65 3.07
N GLU A 47 -40.62 -38.77 3.79
CA GLU A 47 -40.58 -39.00 5.25
C GLU A 47 -39.34 -38.45 6.02
N PRO A 48 -39.38 -38.39 7.37
CA PRO A 48 -38.37 -37.69 8.16
C PRO A 48 -37.11 -38.52 8.33
N SER A 49 -36.05 -38.16 7.61
CA SER A 49 -34.73 -38.78 7.72
C SER A 49 -33.65 -37.71 7.94
N SER A 50 -33.06 -37.77 9.14
CA SER A 50 -31.77 -37.21 9.57
C SER A 50 -31.38 -35.81 9.11
N SER A 51 -31.28 -34.91 10.11
CA SER A 51 -30.49 -33.68 10.13
C SER A 51 -29.27 -33.69 9.18
N PRO A 52 -29.06 -32.63 8.38
CA PRO A 52 -27.84 -32.49 7.59
C PRO A 52 -26.62 -32.41 8.53
N PRO A 53 -25.47 -32.99 8.17
CA PRO A 53 -24.30 -32.98 9.03
C PRO A 53 -23.81 -31.53 9.16
N VAL A 54 -23.83 -31.03 10.39
CA VAL A 54 -23.07 -29.86 10.81
C VAL A 54 -21.61 -30.16 10.44
N GLN A 55 -21.09 -29.44 9.44
CA GLN A 55 -19.65 -29.42 9.17
C GLN A 55 -18.93 -29.08 10.48
N PRO A 56 -17.95 -29.87 10.94
CA PRO A 56 -17.27 -29.57 12.19
C PRO A 56 -16.62 -28.20 12.04
N GLU A 57 -16.96 -27.24 12.91
CA GLU A 57 -16.10 -26.09 13.09
C GLU A 57 -14.71 -26.65 13.41
N ALA A 58 -13.72 -26.35 12.55
CA ALA A 58 -12.35 -26.79 12.75
C ALA A 58 -11.96 -26.52 14.20
N SER A 59 -11.50 -27.56 14.90
CA SER A 59 -11.14 -27.48 16.30
C SER A 59 -10.12 -26.36 16.47
N LEU A 60 -10.20 -25.59 17.56
CA LEU A 60 -9.30 -24.46 17.78
C LEU A 60 -7.81 -24.85 17.67
N GLU A 61 -7.50 -26.09 18.03
CA GLU A 61 -6.18 -26.72 17.93
C GLU A 61 -5.72 -26.95 16.49
N ASP A 62 -6.63 -27.21 15.55
CA ASP A 62 -6.33 -27.43 14.12
C ASP A 62 -5.97 -26.12 13.40
N THR A 63 -6.41 -24.98 13.92
CA THR A 63 -6.18 -23.65 13.32
C THR A 63 -4.86 -22.99 13.75
N LEU A 64 -4.18 -23.54 14.76
CA LEU A 64 -2.93 -23.01 15.28
C LEU A 64 -1.72 -23.65 14.56
N PRO A 65 -0.65 -22.89 14.28
CA PRO A 65 0.55 -23.46 13.69
C PRO A 65 1.23 -24.44 14.67
N PRO A 66 1.97 -25.43 14.15
CA PRO A 66 2.61 -26.46 14.97
C PRO A 66 3.64 -25.89 15.95
N ASN A 67 4.24 -24.74 15.62
CA ASN A 67 5.15 -24.01 16.47
C ASN A 67 5.19 -22.52 16.09
N PHE A 68 5.64 -21.68 17.03
CA PHE A 68 6.01 -20.30 16.74
C PHE A 68 7.37 -19.97 17.33
N ARG A 69 8.03 -18.95 16.75
CA ARG A 69 9.31 -18.43 17.25
C ARG A 69 9.07 -17.22 18.14
N THR A 70 9.56 -17.30 19.37
CA THR A 70 9.51 -16.20 20.33
C THR A 70 10.58 -15.15 19.98
N LYS A 71 10.47 -13.93 20.53
CA LYS A 71 11.49 -12.85 20.37
C LYS A 71 12.92 -13.30 20.71
N ALA A 72 13.08 -14.32 21.56
CA ALA A 72 14.36 -14.94 21.91
C ALA A 72 14.88 -15.97 20.88
N GLN A 73 14.24 -16.10 19.71
CA GLN A 73 14.52 -17.12 18.69
C GLN A 73 14.33 -18.57 19.15
N THR A 74 13.71 -18.79 20.31
CA THR A 74 13.32 -20.11 20.81
C THR A 74 12.03 -20.58 20.15
N THR A 75 11.93 -21.90 19.91
CA THR A 75 10.75 -22.54 19.34
C THR A 75 9.86 -23.02 20.48
N THR A 76 8.61 -22.57 20.52
CA THR A 76 7.63 -22.95 21.54
C THR A 76 6.37 -23.47 20.88
N THR A 77 5.75 -24.48 21.50
CA THR A 77 4.40 -24.94 21.15
C THR A 77 3.37 -23.92 21.66
N PRO A 78 2.29 -23.66 20.91
CA PRO A 78 1.19 -22.86 21.45
C PRO A 78 0.64 -23.49 22.72
N SER A 79 0.79 -22.80 23.85
CA SER A 79 -0.11 -23.01 24.98
C SER A 79 -1.54 -22.70 24.49
N LEU A 80 -2.56 -23.32 25.10
CA LEU A 80 -3.98 -23.20 24.72
C LEU A 80 -4.56 -21.76 24.62
N GLN A 81 -3.76 -20.71 24.81
CA GLN A 81 -4.19 -19.33 24.76
C GLN A 81 -3.89 -18.71 23.38
N VAL A 82 -4.91 -18.71 22.52
CA VAL A 82 -4.92 -18.06 21.19
C VAL A 82 -4.43 -16.61 21.23
N LEU A 83 -4.71 -15.90 22.33
CA LEU A 83 -4.31 -14.51 22.50
C LEU A 83 -2.78 -14.35 22.61
N ASP A 84 -2.09 -15.28 23.27
CA ASP A 84 -0.62 -15.26 23.38
C ASP A 84 0.03 -15.54 22.02
N PHE A 85 -0.55 -16.47 21.26
CA PHE A 85 -0.16 -16.73 19.88
C PHE A 85 -0.31 -15.46 19.03
N LEU A 86 -1.48 -14.82 19.04
CA LEU A 86 -1.74 -13.60 18.28
C LEU A 86 -0.83 -12.44 18.71
N LYS A 87 -0.53 -12.32 20.00
CA LYS A 87 0.40 -11.32 20.51
C LYS A 87 1.79 -11.47 19.90
N HIS A 88 2.29 -12.69 19.76
CA HIS A 88 3.60 -12.95 19.16
C HIS A 88 3.55 -12.84 17.63
N ASP A 89 2.49 -13.34 17.02
CA ASP A 89 2.32 -13.35 15.57
C ASP A 89 2.12 -11.93 14.99
N LEU A 90 1.40 -11.07 15.71
CA LEU A 90 1.17 -9.66 15.34
C LEU A 90 2.22 -8.70 15.92
N ALA A 91 3.26 -9.20 16.59
CA ALA A 91 4.30 -8.35 17.17
C ALA A 91 5.05 -7.57 16.08
N ILE A 92 5.05 -6.24 16.21
CA ILE A 92 5.59 -5.33 15.20
C ILE A 92 7.12 -5.16 15.34
N GLY A 93 7.68 -5.56 16.48
CA GLY A 93 9.12 -5.82 16.66
C GLY A 93 9.99 -4.65 16.19
N ARG A 94 10.76 -4.87 15.12
CA ARG A 94 11.72 -3.88 14.58
C ARG A 94 11.09 -2.52 14.31
N LEU A 95 9.86 -2.53 13.86
CA LEU A 95 9.17 -1.36 13.34
C LEU A 95 8.53 -0.49 14.42
N GLU A 96 8.50 -0.98 15.66
CA GLU A 96 8.21 -0.17 16.83
C GLU A 96 9.19 1.01 16.92
N ASP A 97 10.47 0.78 16.62
CA ASP A 97 11.52 1.82 16.64
C ASP A 97 11.27 2.93 15.61
N ALA A 98 10.57 2.60 14.52
CA ALA A 98 10.24 3.54 13.45
C ALA A 98 8.86 4.21 13.61
N LEU A 99 8.08 3.86 14.65
CA LEU A 99 6.76 4.44 14.93
C LEU A 99 6.75 5.98 14.91
N PRO A 100 7.71 6.69 15.56
CA PRO A 100 7.73 8.16 15.57
C PRO A 100 7.94 8.78 14.19
N TYR A 101 8.44 8.00 13.23
CA TYR A 101 8.86 8.44 11.90
C TYR A 101 7.93 7.94 10.79
N LEU A 102 6.82 7.25 11.13
CA LEU A 102 5.89 6.70 10.13
C LEU A 102 5.29 7.78 9.22
N TRP A 103 5.16 9.01 9.70
CA TRP A 103 4.72 10.16 8.90
C TRP A 103 5.63 10.44 7.69
N MET A 104 6.92 10.09 7.78
CA MET A 104 7.85 10.16 6.63
C MET A 104 7.65 8.98 5.68
N VAL A 105 7.26 7.82 6.19
CA VAL A 105 7.25 6.54 5.47
C VAL A 105 5.96 6.33 4.67
N GLY A 106 4.81 6.74 5.20
CA GLY A 106 3.50 6.56 4.58
C GLY A 106 2.48 7.62 4.95
N ARG A 107 1.28 7.49 4.38
CA ARG A 107 0.14 8.38 4.65
C ARG A 107 -0.86 7.69 5.58
N PRO A 108 -1.56 8.40 6.47
CA PRO A 108 -2.59 7.90 7.37
C PRO A 108 -3.88 7.71 6.58
N LEU A 109 -3.80 6.81 5.61
CA LEU A 109 -4.89 6.40 4.74
C LEU A 109 -5.01 4.88 4.84
N PRO A 110 -6.24 4.36 4.77
CA PRO A 110 -6.45 2.92 4.67
C PRO A 110 -5.71 2.39 3.42
N PRO A 111 -5.24 1.13 3.47
CA PRO A 111 -4.57 0.52 2.33
C PRO A 111 -5.50 0.46 1.12
N ARG A 112 -4.92 0.51 -0.09
CA ARG A 112 -5.72 0.36 -1.30
C ARG A 112 -6.10 -1.11 -1.50
N PRO A 113 -7.29 -1.39 -2.06
CA PRO A 113 -7.75 -2.74 -2.36
C PRO A 113 -6.77 -3.57 -3.20
N LEU A 114 -6.86 -4.89 -3.11
CA LEU A 114 -5.94 -5.81 -3.78
C LEU A 114 -5.93 -5.65 -5.31
N ASN A 115 -7.09 -5.47 -5.94
CA ASN A 115 -7.18 -5.23 -7.37
C ASN A 115 -6.39 -3.99 -7.80
N LYS A 116 -6.40 -2.91 -7.01
CA LYS A 116 -5.63 -1.69 -7.28
C LYS A 116 -4.14 -1.92 -7.12
N GLN A 117 -3.70 -2.84 -6.26
CA GLN A 117 -2.28 -3.21 -6.18
C GLN A 117 -1.80 -3.87 -7.48
N LEU A 118 -2.63 -4.73 -8.08
CA LEU A 118 -2.33 -5.35 -9.37
C LEU A 118 -2.32 -4.35 -10.52
N VAL A 119 -3.26 -3.39 -10.55
CA VAL A 119 -3.27 -2.29 -11.52
C VAL A 119 -2.00 -1.43 -11.42
N LEU A 120 -1.40 -1.32 -10.23
CA LEU A 120 -0.14 -0.61 -10.00
C LEU A 120 1.11 -1.46 -10.31
N ASP A 121 0.94 -2.60 -10.98
CA ASP A 121 2.00 -3.55 -11.33
C ASP A 121 2.81 -4.02 -10.11
N ARG A 122 2.12 -4.23 -8.99
CA ARG A 122 2.74 -4.76 -7.76
C ARG A 122 2.40 -6.22 -7.60
N LYS A 123 3.44 -7.05 -7.53
CA LYS A 123 3.32 -8.45 -7.12
C LYS A 123 3.02 -8.56 -5.63
N ILE A 124 1.99 -9.30 -5.28
CA ILE A 124 1.64 -9.62 -3.89
C ILE A 124 2.55 -10.75 -3.41
N ILE A 125 3.24 -10.54 -2.29
CA ILE A 125 4.13 -11.52 -1.66
C ILE A 125 3.64 -11.80 -0.24
N PRO A 126 3.16 -13.02 0.05
CA PRO A 126 2.79 -13.40 1.41
C PRO A 126 4.04 -13.45 2.30
N THR A 127 3.94 -12.94 3.52
CA THR A 127 5.01 -12.92 4.53
C THR A 127 4.47 -13.35 5.89
N THR A 128 5.24 -14.08 6.68
CA THR A 128 4.87 -14.40 8.07
C THR A 128 5.17 -13.25 9.02
N ASP A 129 6.15 -12.39 8.69
CA ASP A 129 6.56 -11.25 9.50
C ASP A 129 5.51 -10.12 9.49
N ALA A 130 4.91 -9.84 10.65
CA ALA A 130 3.95 -8.76 10.82
C ALA A 130 4.54 -7.37 10.59
N SER A 131 5.85 -7.21 10.78
CA SER A 131 6.49 -5.92 10.55
C SER A 131 6.48 -5.52 9.06
N LEU A 132 6.56 -6.51 8.17
CA LEU A 132 6.50 -6.33 6.72
C LEU A 132 5.08 -6.15 6.17
N HIS A 133 4.02 -6.35 6.97
CA HIS A 133 2.64 -6.18 6.50
C HIS A 133 2.40 -4.74 5.99
N LEU A 134 1.90 -4.63 4.75
CA LEU A 134 1.66 -3.39 3.98
C LEU A 134 2.91 -2.58 3.60
N VAL A 135 4.09 -3.20 3.71
CA VAL A 135 5.33 -2.60 3.22
C VAL A 135 5.47 -2.88 1.73
N TRP A 136 5.68 -1.84 0.93
CA TRP A 136 5.78 -1.95 -0.53
C TRP A 136 7.07 -1.36 -1.11
N THR A 137 7.44 -1.91 -2.25
CA THR A 137 8.54 -1.51 -3.14
C THR A 137 7.98 -1.24 -4.53
N SER A 138 8.78 -0.76 -5.47
CA SER A 138 8.28 -0.37 -6.81
C SER A 138 7.49 -1.47 -7.55
N ARG A 139 7.75 -2.76 -7.28
CA ARG A 139 7.09 -3.89 -7.98
C ARG A 139 6.50 -4.95 -7.05
N LYS A 140 6.61 -4.78 -5.73
CA LYS A 140 6.23 -5.82 -4.77
C LYS A 140 5.57 -5.20 -3.55
N ILE A 141 4.53 -5.84 -3.03
CA ILE A 141 3.93 -5.53 -1.74
C ILE A 141 3.96 -6.77 -0.86
N PHE A 142 4.39 -6.60 0.38
CA PHE A 142 4.42 -7.66 1.37
C PHE A 142 3.13 -7.63 2.19
N LEU A 143 2.41 -8.75 2.22
CA LEU A 143 1.17 -8.89 2.96
C LEU A 143 1.26 -10.10 3.87
N LYS A 144 0.94 -9.91 5.14
CA LYS A 144 0.82 -11.02 6.09
C LYS A 144 -0.54 -11.69 5.94
N PRO A 145 -0.66 -13.01 5.69
CA PRO A 145 -1.93 -13.73 5.63
C PRO A 145 -2.77 -13.53 6.89
N LEU A 146 -4.10 -13.59 6.76
CA LEU A 146 -5.02 -13.46 7.87
C LEU A 146 -5.06 -14.79 8.65
N PRO A 147 -4.69 -14.80 9.95
CA PRO A 147 -4.77 -16.02 10.75
C PRO A 147 -6.21 -16.56 10.82
N GLU A 148 -6.37 -17.88 10.71
CA GLU A 148 -7.70 -18.52 10.71
C GLU A 148 -8.46 -18.27 12.01
N CYS A 149 -7.75 -18.23 13.15
CA CYS A 149 -8.32 -17.93 14.44
C CYS A 149 -9.01 -16.55 14.51
N MET A 150 -8.57 -15.56 13.72
CA MET A 150 -9.21 -14.23 13.67
C MET A 150 -10.52 -14.23 12.88
N MET A 151 -10.75 -15.23 12.04
CA MET A 151 -11.94 -15.39 11.20
C MET A 151 -13.03 -16.26 11.86
N LEU A 152 -12.71 -16.91 12.99
CA LEU A 152 -13.64 -17.72 13.76
C LEU A 152 -14.66 -16.83 14.49
N ASN A 153 -15.94 -17.09 14.24
CA ASN A 153 -17.03 -16.34 14.87
C ASN A 153 -17.07 -16.51 16.40
N ALA A 154 -16.69 -17.68 16.91
CA ALA A 154 -16.66 -18.00 18.34
C ALA A 154 -15.73 -17.06 19.12
N LEU A 155 -14.61 -16.66 18.51
CA LEU A 155 -13.59 -15.82 19.15
C LEU A 155 -13.84 -14.32 18.98
N TYR A 156 -14.90 -13.92 18.26
CA TYR A 156 -15.13 -12.51 17.94
C TYR A 156 -15.24 -11.63 19.20
N GLN A 157 -15.98 -12.10 20.21
CA GLN A 157 -16.15 -11.39 21.47
C GLN A 157 -14.83 -11.25 22.24
N ASP A 158 -14.04 -12.31 22.27
CA ASP A 158 -12.77 -12.33 23.00
C ASP A 158 -11.67 -11.51 22.35
N LEU A 159 -11.65 -11.46 21.01
CA LEU A 159 -10.61 -10.78 20.24
C LEU A 159 -10.90 -9.30 19.99
N TYR A 160 -12.15 -8.94 19.70
CA TYR A 160 -12.50 -7.60 19.23
C TYR A 160 -13.26 -6.76 20.25
N VAL A 161 -14.06 -7.39 21.13
CA VAL A 161 -14.92 -6.67 22.09
C VAL A 161 -14.21 -6.50 23.43
N LYS A 162 -13.72 -7.59 24.03
CA LYS A 162 -13.07 -7.56 25.36
C LYS A 162 -11.86 -6.62 25.37
N PRO A 163 -11.74 -5.70 26.35
CA PRO A 163 -10.59 -4.80 26.43
C PRO A 163 -9.33 -5.59 26.81
N SER A 164 -8.37 -5.65 25.90
CA SER A 164 -7.04 -6.21 26.12
C SER A 164 -5.98 -5.24 25.60
N GLU A 165 -4.74 -5.33 26.10
CA GLU A 165 -3.63 -4.50 25.61
C GLU A 165 -3.39 -4.73 24.10
N GLU A 166 -3.60 -5.97 23.64
CA GLU A 166 -3.36 -6.38 22.25
C GLU A 166 -4.53 -6.09 21.31
N ARG A 167 -5.68 -5.68 21.85
CA ARG A 167 -6.88 -5.37 21.07
C ARG A 167 -6.60 -4.37 19.96
N GLY A 168 -5.77 -3.35 20.23
CA GLY A 168 -5.41 -2.34 19.23
C GLY A 168 -4.61 -2.88 18.04
N HIS A 169 -3.82 -3.95 18.25
CA HIS A 169 -3.10 -4.64 17.17
C HIS A 169 -4.03 -5.52 16.36
N ILE A 170 -4.88 -6.29 17.04
CA ILE A 170 -5.84 -7.22 16.44
C ILE A 170 -6.89 -6.47 15.61
N LEU A 171 -7.50 -5.42 16.17
CA LEU A 171 -8.44 -4.54 15.46
C LEU A 171 -7.79 -3.87 14.26
N GLY A 172 -6.56 -3.39 14.41
CA GLY A 172 -5.82 -2.73 13.34
C GLY A 172 -5.50 -3.67 12.19
N PHE A 173 -5.13 -4.91 12.49
CA PHE A 173 -4.86 -5.92 11.49
C PHE A 173 -6.13 -6.37 10.75
N LEU A 174 -7.26 -6.52 11.45
CA LEU A 174 -8.53 -6.79 10.78
C LEU A 174 -8.96 -5.60 9.91
N HIS A 175 -8.80 -4.38 10.41
CA HIS A 175 -9.14 -3.16 9.69
C HIS A 175 -8.37 -3.04 8.35
N THR A 176 -7.09 -3.43 8.31
CA THR A 176 -6.32 -3.42 7.06
C THR A 176 -6.91 -4.40 6.04
N TYR A 177 -7.33 -5.58 6.48
CA TYR A 177 -7.96 -6.58 5.62
C TYR A 177 -9.33 -6.16 5.10
N ILE A 178 -10.14 -5.47 5.92
CA ILE A 178 -11.42 -4.88 5.49
C ILE A 178 -11.20 -3.87 4.37
N ALA A 179 -10.14 -3.05 4.47
CA ALA A 179 -9.79 -2.09 3.41
C ALA A 179 -9.15 -2.73 2.18
N LEU A 180 -8.44 -3.85 2.33
CA LEU A 180 -7.82 -4.61 1.23
C LEU A 180 -8.84 -5.41 0.41
N VAL A 181 -9.89 -5.93 1.06
CA VAL A 181 -10.87 -6.87 0.48
C VAL A 181 -12.31 -6.32 0.53
N PRO A 182 -12.61 -5.20 -0.16
CA PRO A 182 -13.97 -4.66 -0.20
C PRO A 182 -14.89 -5.37 -1.19
N THR A 183 -14.36 -5.93 -2.28
CA THR A 183 -15.16 -6.54 -3.36
C THR A 183 -14.97 -8.05 -3.44
N LYS A 184 -15.90 -8.73 -4.13
CA LYS A 184 -15.80 -10.17 -4.40
C LYS A 184 -14.54 -10.51 -5.21
N LEU A 185 -14.17 -9.67 -6.17
CA LEU A 185 -12.93 -9.83 -6.94
C LEU A 185 -11.70 -9.80 -6.02
N ASP A 186 -11.65 -8.84 -5.09
CA ASP A 186 -10.54 -8.76 -4.14
C ASP A 186 -10.49 -9.99 -3.22
N PHE A 187 -11.63 -10.58 -2.90
CA PHE A 187 -11.70 -11.79 -2.09
C PHE A 187 -11.12 -13.00 -2.84
N ASP A 188 -11.49 -13.16 -4.10
CA ASP A 188 -10.97 -14.25 -4.93
C ASP A 188 -9.45 -14.10 -5.13
N LEU A 189 -8.96 -12.86 -5.31
CA LEU A 189 -7.53 -12.55 -5.33
C LEU A 189 -6.82 -12.85 -3.99
N ALA A 190 -7.48 -12.58 -2.86
CA ALA A 190 -6.92 -12.88 -1.55
C ALA A 190 -6.73 -14.40 -1.35
N VAL A 191 -7.69 -15.20 -1.81
CA VAL A 191 -7.60 -16.67 -1.79
C VAL A 191 -6.51 -17.17 -2.75
N GLU A 192 -6.47 -16.63 -3.98
CA GLU A 192 -5.45 -16.98 -4.99
C GLU A 192 -4.03 -16.75 -4.47
N HIS A 193 -3.80 -15.63 -3.78
CA HIS A 193 -2.50 -15.26 -3.21
C HIS A 193 -2.22 -15.88 -1.82
N LYS A 194 -3.05 -16.82 -1.35
CA LYS A 194 -2.91 -17.51 -0.06
C LYS A 194 -2.90 -16.55 1.14
N LEU A 195 -3.64 -15.45 1.05
CA LEU A 195 -3.85 -14.51 2.15
C LEU A 195 -5.01 -14.94 3.05
N MET A 196 -5.97 -15.68 2.48
CA MET A 196 -7.09 -16.31 3.16
C MET A 196 -7.16 -17.78 2.74
N PRO A 197 -7.66 -18.68 3.60
CA PRO A 197 -7.82 -20.08 3.24
C PRO A 197 -8.94 -20.23 2.21
N SER A 198 -8.77 -21.15 1.26
CA SER A 198 -9.75 -21.44 0.22
C SER A 198 -11.06 -22.02 0.74
N SER A 199 -11.05 -22.57 1.97
CA SER A 199 -12.23 -23.06 2.67
C SER A 199 -13.12 -21.93 3.21
N TYR A 200 -12.62 -20.69 3.27
CA TYR A 200 -13.41 -19.58 3.79
C TYR A 200 -14.37 -19.02 2.73
N GLU A 201 -15.63 -18.83 3.12
CA GLU A 201 -16.65 -18.37 2.20
C GLU A 201 -16.80 -16.84 2.20
N TRP A 202 -17.09 -16.28 1.02
CA TRP A 202 -17.39 -14.85 0.87
C TRP A 202 -18.54 -14.37 1.77
N MET A 203 -19.56 -15.20 1.97
CA MET A 203 -20.70 -14.83 2.82
C MET A 203 -20.30 -14.74 4.30
N ARG A 204 -19.35 -15.56 4.76
CA ARG A 204 -18.79 -15.48 6.12
C ARG A 204 -17.98 -14.19 6.28
N TRP A 205 -17.14 -13.86 5.29
CA TRP A 205 -16.41 -12.60 5.26
C TRP A 205 -17.35 -11.39 5.33
N LYS A 206 -18.38 -11.32 4.48
CA LYS A 206 -19.37 -10.22 4.52
C LYS A 206 -20.03 -10.05 5.89
N ARG A 207 -20.41 -11.15 6.55
CA ARG A 207 -21.01 -11.11 7.90
C ARG A 207 -20.02 -10.56 8.93
N LEU A 208 -18.76 -10.97 8.87
CA LEU A 208 -17.71 -10.48 9.76
C LEU A 208 -17.48 -8.97 9.56
N VAL A 209 -17.33 -8.53 8.30
CA VAL A 209 -17.14 -7.11 7.95
C VAL A 209 -18.34 -6.28 8.39
N HIS A 210 -19.57 -6.76 8.15
CA HIS A 210 -20.78 -6.03 8.53
C HIS A 210 -20.88 -5.87 10.05
N ARG A 211 -20.64 -6.93 10.81
CA ARG A 211 -20.60 -6.88 12.28
C ARG A 211 -19.56 -5.88 12.78
N PHE A 212 -18.38 -5.88 12.17
CA PHE A 212 -17.29 -4.97 12.53
C PHE A 212 -17.63 -3.49 12.26
N LEU A 213 -18.27 -3.21 11.13
CA LEU A 213 -18.70 -1.84 10.77
C LEU A 213 -19.89 -1.36 11.59
N GLN A 214 -20.75 -2.26 12.08
CA GLN A 214 -21.83 -1.93 13.01
C GLN A 214 -21.30 -1.55 14.39
N GLU A 215 -20.27 -2.25 14.87
CA GLU A 215 -19.62 -1.96 16.16
C GLU A 215 -18.92 -0.60 16.17
N TYR A 216 -18.33 -0.20 15.03
CA TYR A 216 -17.57 1.04 14.88
C TYR A 216 -18.09 1.91 13.73
N PRO A 217 -19.22 2.62 13.91
CA PRO A 217 -19.76 3.51 12.90
C PRO A 217 -18.83 4.73 12.65
N ASN A 218 -18.99 5.38 11.50
CA ASN A 218 -18.40 6.70 11.18
C ASN A 218 -16.88 6.88 11.34
N ASN A 219 -16.08 5.80 11.28
CA ASN A 219 -14.63 5.82 11.55
C ASN A 219 -14.26 6.04 13.03
N ASP A 220 -15.13 5.71 13.97
CA ASP A 220 -14.82 5.78 15.41
C ASP A 220 -13.78 4.73 15.85
N ILE A 221 -13.35 3.87 14.94
CA ILE A 221 -12.33 2.85 15.19
C ILE A 221 -10.92 3.42 15.40
N TYR A 222 -10.56 4.51 14.72
CA TYR A 222 -9.18 4.99 14.63
C TYR A 222 -8.54 5.31 15.98
N PRO A 223 -9.25 5.89 16.96
CA PRO A 223 -8.75 6.00 18.33
C PRO A 223 -8.39 4.64 18.95
N HIS A 224 -9.10 3.56 18.66
CA HIS A 224 -8.84 2.23 19.23
C HIS A 224 -7.68 1.47 18.56
N LEU A 225 -7.27 1.91 17.36
CA LEU A 225 -6.19 1.27 16.61
C LEU A 225 -4.82 1.54 17.24
N HIS A 226 -3.93 0.57 17.12
CA HIS A 226 -2.51 0.82 17.35
C HIS A 226 -1.97 1.77 16.27
N THR A 227 -1.08 2.69 16.66
CA THR A 227 -0.54 3.78 15.80
C THR A 227 0.01 3.27 14.46
N ARG A 228 0.52 2.03 14.43
CA ARG A 228 0.94 1.38 13.18
C ARG A 228 -0.18 1.34 12.14
N TYR A 229 -1.36 0.84 12.51
CA TYR A 229 -2.44 0.50 11.58
C TYR A 229 -3.25 1.72 11.12
N VAL A 230 -3.01 2.89 11.72
CA VAL A 230 -3.47 4.17 11.18
C VAL A 230 -2.82 4.46 9.82
N TYR A 231 -1.58 3.99 9.62
CA TYR A 231 -0.89 4.07 8.34
C TYR A 231 -1.09 2.76 7.58
N GLY A 232 -1.76 2.81 6.44
CA GLY A 232 -1.92 1.66 5.55
C GLY A 232 -0.61 1.30 4.85
N GLU A 233 -0.41 1.83 3.65
CA GLU A 233 0.75 1.47 2.81
C GLU A 233 2.03 2.22 3.20
N LEU A 234 3.09 1.45 3.47
CA LEU A 234 4.39 2.01 3.84
C LEU A 234 5.46 1.75 2.79
N ARG A 235 6.14 2.81 2.38
CA ARG A 235 7.17 2.71 1.34
C ARG A 235 8.49 2.24 1.93
N LEU A 236 8.96 1.07 1.52
CA LEU A 236 10.21 0.47 2.01
C LEU A 236 11.43 1.38 1.81
N SER A 237 11.49 2.10 0.69
CA SER A 237 12.62 3.00 0.42
C SER A 237 12.71 4.15 1.42
N ARG A 238 11.58 4.61 1.96
CA ARG A 238 11.56 5.67 2.98
C ARG A 238 11.84 5.09 4.35
N LEU A 239 11.32 3.89 4.62
CA LEU A 239 11.63 3.16 5.84
C LEU A 239 13.14 2.88 5.96
N ASN A 240 13.80 2.42 4.88
CA ASN A 240 15.26 2.27 4.84
C ASN A 240 16.01 3.58 5.15
N LYS A 241 15.51 4.73 4.68
CA LYS A 241 16.11 6.04 4.99
C LYS A 241 15.96 6.38 6.47
N VAL A 242 14.80 6.09 7.07
CA VAL A 242 14.58 6.27 8.51
C VAL A 242 15.59 5.44 9.31
N TYR A 243 15.78 4.16 8.98
CA TYR A 243 16.77 3.32 9.68
C TYR A 243 18.20 3.83 9.52
N ARG A 244 18.56 4.27 8.31
CA ARG A 244 19.92 4.76 8.01
C ARG A 244 20.23 6.09 8.67
N PHE A 245 19.32 7.06 8.59
CA PHE A 245 19.59 8.45 8.98
C PHE A 245 19.05 8.84 10.36
N ARG A 246 18.06 8.13 10.90
CA ARG A 246 17.45 8.46 12.19
C ARG A 246 17.73 7.45 13.29
N LEU A 247 17.83 6.16 12.95
CA LEU A 247 18.10 5.10 13.93
C LEU A 247 19.58 4.68 13.97
N GLY A 248 20.46 5.34 13.20
CA GLY A 248 21.92 5.13 13.28
C GLY A 248 22.44 3.85 12.60
N HIS A 249 21.60 3.11 11.88
CA HIS A 249 22.04 1.92 11.13
C HIS A 249 22.51 2.29 9.72
N TRP A 250 23.70 2.88 9.61
CA TRP A 250 24.25 3.39 8.34
C TRP A 250 24.34 2.33 7.23
N LEU A 251 24.67 1.08 7.57
CA LEU A 251 24.88 -0.02 6.62
C LEU A 251 23.67 -0.97 6.48
N HIS A 252 22.84 -1.07 7.51
CA HIS A 252 21.72 -2.03 7.54
C HIS A 252 20.38 -1.31 7.37
N GLY A 253 19.69 -1.60 6.26
CA GLY A 253 18.32 -1.12 6.02
C GLY A 253 17.27 -1.88 6.85
N TYR A 254 16.01 -1.47 6.71
CA TYR A 254 14.87 -2.12 7.36
C TYR A 254 14.68 -3.57 6.91
N SER A 255 14.90 -3.88 5.64
CA SER A 255 14.87 -5.27 5.14
C SER A 255 16.21 -5.62 4.49
N THR A 256 16.84 -6.69 4.98
CA THR A 256 18.04 -7.30 4.38
C THR A 256 17.76 -7.81 2.96
N LEU A 257 16.47 -8.07 2.63
CA LEU A 257 16.02 -8.67 1.37
C LEU A 257 16.09 -7.72 0.15
N THR A 258 16.34 -6.42 0.35
CA THR A 258 16.27 -5.42 -0.75
C THR A 258 17.43 -4.42 -0.77
N GLY A 259 18.42 -4.57 0.11
CA GLY A 259 19.51 -3.61 0.28
C GLY A 259 20.53 -3.59 -0.87
N HIS A 260 20.83 -4.76 -1.45
CA HIS A 260 21.98 -4.92 -2.35
C HIS A 260 21.72 -4.45 -3.80
N THR A 261 20.56 -4.73 -4.37
CA THR A 261 20.32 -4.52 -5.81
C THR A 261 20.14 -3.05 -6.19
N ARG A 262 19.61 -2.20 -5.29
CA ARG A 262 19.31 -0.81 -5.65
C ARG A 262 20.47 0.17 -5.61
N TYR A 263 21.56 -0.16 -4.93
CA TYR A 263 22.70 0.76 -4.85
C TYR A 263 23.46 0.79 -6.19
N VAL A 264 23.62 -0.37 -6.82
CA VAL A 264 24.31 -0.50 -8.11
C VAL A 264 23.52 0.21 -9.21
N ASP A 265 22.21 0.02 -9.29
CA ASP A 265 21.37 0.68 -10.31
C ASP A 265 21.40 2.22 -10.19
N LEU A 266 21.29 2.76 -8.97
CA LEU A 266 21.35 4.21 -8.74
C LEU A 266 22.73 4.80 -9.06
N LEU A 267 23.80 4.06 -8.75
CA LEU A 267 25.16 4.50 -8.99
C LEU A 267 25.44 4.50 -10.50
N VAL A 268 24.98 3.49 -11.25
CA VAL A 268 25.11 3.42 -12.71
C VAL A 268 24.32 4.54 -13.41
N ASP A 269 23.06 4.77 -13.01
CA ASP A 269 22.22 5.80 -13.64
C ASP A 269 22.77 7.22 -13.43
N HIS A 270 23.25 7.54 -12.23
CA HIS A 270 23.79 8.86 -11.92
C HIS A 270 25.22 9.08 -12.39
N LEU A 271 26.02 8.02 -12.51
CA LEU A 271 27.37 8.13 -13.09
C LEU A 271 27.30 8.53 -14.57
N SER A 272 26.31 8.09 -15.34
CA SER A 272 26.20 8.45 -16.77
C SER A 272 26.23 9.97 -17.00
N VAL A 273 25.48 10.74 -16.20
CA VAL A 273 25.39 12.20 -16.28
C VAL A 273 26.67 12.88 -15.78
N ILE A 274 27.27 12.36 -14.71
CA ILE A 274 28.54 12.87 -14.19
C ILE A 274 29.68 12.60 -15.19
N THR A 275 29.72 11.42 -15.80
CA THR A 275 30.71 11.04 -16.81
C THR A 275 30.55 11.88 -18.07
N ALA A 276 29.33 12.06 -18.58
CA ALA A 276 29.06 12.90 -19.75
C ALA A 276 29.48 14.37 -19.54
N SER A 277 29.13 14.95 -18.39
CA SER A 277 29.55 16.31 -18.02
C SER A 277 31.07 16.42 -17.85
N THR A 278 31.72 15.43 -17.25
CA THR A 278 33.19 15.38 -17.10
C THR A 278 33.89 15.32 -18.46
N ILE A 279 33.42 14.47 -19.38
CA ILE A 279 33.97 14.36 -20.74
C ILE A 279 33.83 15.68 -21.48
N TYR A 280 32.66 16.32 -21.41
CA TYR A 280 32.43 17.62 -22.04
C TYR A 280 33.40 18.70 -21.53
N ILE A 281 33.59 18.79 -20.20
CA ILE A 281 34.53 19.74 -19.58
C ILE A 281 35.96 19.48 -20.07
N VAL A 282 36.40 18.21 -20.09
CA VAL A 282 37.74 17.84 -20.56
C VAL A 282 37.96 18.22 -22.03
N VAL A 283 36.96 18.00 -22.89
CA VAL A 283 37.04 18.38 -24.32
C VAL A 283 37.18 19.89 -24.48
N VAL A 284 36.39 20.69 -23.74
CA VAL A 284 36.46 22.15 -23.79
C VAL A 284 37.81 22.68 -23.26
N LEU A 285 38.30 22.12 -22.14
CA LEU A 285 39.60 22.49 -21.57
C LEU A 285 40.75 22.15 -22.53
N ASN A 286 40.71 21.00 -23.18
CA ASN A 286 41.72 20.62 -24.18
C ASN A 286 41.70 21.53 -25.40
N ALA A 287 40.53 21.87 -25.93
CA ALA A 287 40.40 22.82 -27.05
C ALA A 287 40.96 24.21 -26.69
N MET A 288 40.77 24.65 -25.45
CA MET A 288 41.31 25.91 -24.94
C MET A 288 42.84 25.89 -24.82
N GLN A 289 43.42 24.79 -24.31
CA GLN A 289 44.87 24.61 -24.23
C GLN A 289 45.52 24.64 -25.63
N VAL A 290 44.87 24.01 -26.62
CA VAL A 290 45.31 24.04 -28.02
C VAL A 290 45.29 25.47 -28.58
N ALA A 291 44.23 26.25 -28.32
CA ALA A 291 44.11 27.63 -28.79
C ALA A 291 45.14 28.60 -28.15
N LEU A 292 45.46 28.41 -26.87
CA LEU A 292 46.49 29.22 -26.17
C LEU A 292 47.92 28.92 -26.65
N SER A 293 48.16 27.72 -27.17
CA SER A 293 49.48 27.31 -27.67
C SER A 293 49.88 27.96 -29.02
N THR A 294 48.93 28.61 -29.71
CA THR A 294 49.16 29.18 -31.05
C THR A 294 49.71 30.61 -30.99
N LYS A 295 50.96 30.81 -31.47
CA LYS A 295 51.71 32.09 -31.37
C LYS A 295 51.04 33.31 -32.03
N ILE A 296 50.19 33.11 -33.04
CA ILE A 296 49.45 34.18 -33.78
C ILE A 296 48.32 34.77 -32.93
N LEU A 297 47.72 33.97 -32.05
CA LEU A 297 46.61 34.38 -31.16
C LEU A 297 47.09 34.78 -29.77
N ALA A 298 48.22 34.23 -29.32
CA ALA A 298 48.83 34.53 -28.02
C ALA A 298 49.34 35.97 -27.87
N THR A 299 49.62 36.68 -28.96
CA THR A 299 50.15 38.06 -28.93
C THR A 299 49.05 39.13 -28.96
N ASN A 300 47.80 38.77 -29.22
CA ASN A 300 46.68 39.72 -29.28
C ASN A 300 45.98 39.85 -27.91
N MET A 301 46.15 40.99 -27.26
CA MET A 301 45.55 41.33 -25.95
C MET A 301 44.02 41.22 -25.94
N ALA A 302 43.34 41.55 -27.04
CA ALA A 302 41.88 41.44 -27.12
C ALA A 302 41.43 39.98 -27.16
N PHE A 303 42.19 39.13 -27.88
CA PHE A 303 41.93 37.70 -27.97
C PHE A 303 42.18 36.98 -26.64
N GLN A 304 43.27 37.33 -25.93
CA GLN A 304 43.53 36.77 -24.60
C GLN A 304 42.45 37.12 -23.57
N ARG A 305 41.96 38.38 -23.57
CA ARG A 305 40.85 38.79 -22.68
C ARG A 305 39.54 38.05 -22.99
N ALA A 306 39.23 37.85 -24.27
CA ALA A 306 38.06 37.08 -24.68
C ALA A 306 38.17 35.60 -24.26
N CYS A 307 39.34 34.98 -24.44
CA CYS A 307 39.59 33.60 -24.02
C CYS A 307 39.53 33.45 -22.49
N TYR A 308 40.06 34.40 -21.73
CA TYR A 308 39.96 34.41 -20.28
C TYR A 308 38.51 34.53 -19.81
N GLY A 309 37.74 35.46 -20.39
CA GLY A 309 36.31 35.61 -20.10
C GLY A 309 35.50 34.35 -20.41
N PHE A 310 35.77 33.72 -21.55
CA PHE A 310 35.11 32.47 -21.94
C PHE A 310 35.48 31.28 -21.03
N ALA A 311 36.74 31.20 -20.58
CA ALA A 311 37.20 30.19 -19.64
C ALA A 311 36.53 30.32 -18.27
N VAL A 312 36.52 31.54 -17.74
CA VAL A 312 35.85 31.86 -16.49
C VAL A 312 34.35 31.57 -16.59
N PHE A 313 33.70 31.97 -17.69
CA PHE A 313 32.29 31.65 -17.94
C PHE A 313 32.03 30.14 -18.02
N SER A 314 32.89 29.39 -18.70
CA SER A 314 32.77 27.92 -18.85
C SER A 314 32.96 27.16 -17.53
N ILE A 315 33.72 27.71 -16.58
CA ILE A 315 33.87 27.15 -15.23
C ILE A 315 32.70 27.54 -14.33
N ILE A 316 32.26 28.81 -14.39
CA ILE A 316 31.21 29.34 -13.51
C ILE A 316 29.82 28.84 -13.94
N SER A 317 29.55 28.73 -15.24
CA SER A 317 28.23 28.36 -15.76
C SER A 317 27.74 26.99 -15.25
N PRO A 318 28.52 25.89 -15.27
CA PRO A 318 28.12 24.61 -14.70
C PRO A 318 27.87 24.68 -13.19
N ILE A 319 28.65 25.47 -12.45
CA ILE A 319 28.48 25.63 -11.00
C ILE A 319 27.15 26.33 -10.72
N ILE A 320 26.86 27.43 -11.41
CA ILE A 320 25.58 28.15 -11.27
C ILE A 320 24.43 27.22 -11.64
N ALA A 321 24.52 26.51 -12.77
CA ALA A 321 23.47 25.59 -13.20
C ALA A 321 23.22 24.48 -12.17
N PHE A 322 24.29 23.91 -11.59
CA PHE A 322 24.19 22.92 -10.53
C PHE A 322 23.55 23.50 -9.26
N THR A 323 23.97 24.69 -8.82
CA THR A 323 23.40 25.37 -7.66
C THR A 323 21.92 25.68 -7.85
N VAL A 324 21.52 26.16 -9.03
CA VAL A 324 20.11 26.42 -9.37
C VAL A 324 19.31 25.11 -9.37
N LEU A 325 19.83 24.04 -9.97
CA LEU A 325 19.18 22.73 -9.97
C LEU A 325 18.96 22.20 -8.54
N VAL A 326 20.00 22.27 -7.69
CA VAL A 326 19.91 21.86 -6.28
C VAL A 326 18.90 22.74 -5.52
N GLY A 327 18.89 24.05 -5.77
CA GLY A 327 17.92 24.98 -5.18
C GLY A 327 16.48 24.63 -5.55
N ILE A 328 16.21 24.34 -6.83
CA ILE A 328 14.89 23.91 -7.32
C ILE A 328 14.47 22.58 -6.67
N LEU A 329 15.38 21.60 -6.61
CA LEU A 329 15.12 20.32 -5.95
C LEU A 329 14.81 20.51 -4.45
N ALA A 330 15.57 21.35 -3.76
CA ALA A 330 15.35 21.65 -2.35
C ALA A 330 13.98 22.33 -2.13
N ALA A 331 13.64 23.34 -2.94
CA ALA A 331 12.34 24.01 -2.88
C ALA A 331 11.18 23.03 -3.12
N MET A 332 11.30 22.13 -4.12
CA MET A 332 10.31 21.08 -4.36
C MET A 332 10.17 20.12 -3.18
N VAL A 333 11.28 19.75 -2.53
CA VAL A 333 11.25 18.88 -1.34
C VAL A 333 10.55 19.58 -0.17
N VAL A 334 10.89 20.84 0.10
CA VAL A 334 10.27 21.63 1.18
C VAL A 334 8.78 21.83 0.93
N ALA A 335 8.37 22.23 -0.29
CA ALA A 335 6.96 22.39 -0.64
C ALA A 335 6.17 21.08 -0.50
N ASN A 336 6.75 19.95 -0.94
CA ASN A 336 6.14 18.63 -0.80
C ASN A 336 6.06 18.18 0.67
N LEU A 337 7.07 18.51 1.49
CA LEU A 337 7.09 18.23 2.92
C LEU A 337 5.98 19.02 3.64
N GLN A 338 5.91 20.32 3.40
CA GLN A 338 4.88 21.21 3.96
C GLN A 338 3.48 20.69 3.63
N ARG A 339 3.24 20.38 2.36
CA ARG A 339 1.95 19.83 1.91
C ARG A 339 1.63 18.50 2.60
N THR A 340 2.64 17.64 2.78
CA THR A 340 2.44 16.35 3.46
C THR A 340 2.09 16.55 4.93
N LEU A 341 2.80 17.41 5.66
CA LEU A 341 2.53 17.67 7.08
C LEU A 341 1.15 18.30 7.29
N ASN A 342 0.77 19.28 6.46
CA ASN A 342 -0.54 19.92 6.57
C ASN A 342 -1.69 18.92 6.28
N MET A 343 -1.53 18.04 5.30
CA MET A 343 -2.52 16.98 5.03
C MET A 343 -2.62 15.97 6.18
N GLN A 344 -1.48 15.64 6.81
CA GLN A 344 -1.47 14.73 7.96
C GLN A 344 -2.24 15.33 9.12
N GLN A 345 -1.94 16.58 9.50
CA GLN A 345 -2.59 17.23 10.62
C GLN A 345 -4.11 17.28 10.45
N LYS A 346 -4.60 17.76 9.29
CA LYS A 346 -6.05 17.78 8.98
C LYS A 346 -6.68 16.38 9.05
N ARG A 347 -5.92 15.34 8.66
CA ARG A 347 -6.42 13.97 8.70
C ARG A 347 -6.46 13.41 10.12
N PHE A 348 -5.46 13.71 10.95
CA PHE A 348 -5.45 13.33 12.37
C PHE A 348 -6.61 13.98 13.13
N GLU A 349 -6.87 15.27 12.87
CA GLU A 349 -8.03 16.01 13.40
C GLU A 349 -9.35 15.35 12.97
N ALA A 350 -9.51 15.01 11.68
CA ALA A 350 -10.71 14.34 11.17
C ALA A 350 -10.91 12.91 11.72
N LEU A 351 -9.85 12.27 12.23
CA LEU A 351 -9.88 10.92 12.81
C LEU A 351 -9.96 10.93 14.34
N GLY A 352 -10.02 12.11 14.98
CA GLY A 352 -10.06 12.23 16.44
C GLY A 352 -8.79 11.71 17.14
N ILE A 353 -7.65 11.70 16.45
CA ILE A 353 -6.37 11.26 17.00
C ILE A 353 -5.49 12.49 17.24
N GLU A 354 -4.98 12.67 18.46
CA GLU A 354 -4.05 13.75 18.75
C GLU A 354 -2.73 13.60 17.97
N PRO A 355 -2.24 14.65 17.30
CA PRO A 355 -1.03 14.59 16.50
C PRO A 355 0.20 14.42 17.39
N GLY A 356 0.75 13.21 17.38
CA GLY A 356 1.96 12.84 18.10
C GLY A 356 1.67 11.77 19.13
N GLY A 357 2.12 10.54 18.86
CA GLY A 357 1.96 9.36 19.71
C GLY A 357 2.62 9.43 21.11
N LYS A 358 2.81 10.62 21.68
CA LYS A 358 3.24 10.83 23.06
C LYS A 358 2.12 10.62 24.09
N GLY A 359 0.85 10.82 23.72
CA GLY A 359 -0.28 10.77 24.66
C GLY A 359 -0.54 9.40 25.32
N ARG A 360 -0.23 8.28 24.64
CA ARG A 360 -0.40 6.94 25.23
C ARG A 360 0.84 6.42 25.95
N GLN A 361 2.05 6.81 25.54
CA GLN A 361 3.28 6.39 26.22
C GLN A 361 3.53 7.16 27.52
N ALA A 362 3.12 8.44 27.61
CA ALA A 362 3.18 9.19 28.86
C ALA A 362 2.30 8.55 29.94
N LYS A 363 1.03 8.22 29.59
CA LYS A 363 0.13 7.52 30.52
C LYS A 363 0.62 6.12 30.92
N ARG A 364 1.36 5.44 30.03
CA ARG A 364 2.01 4.14 30.34
C ARG A 364 3.16 4.27 31.34
N LYS A 365 3.91 5.37 31.32
CA LYS A 365 4.97 5.62 32.32
C LYS A 365 4.38 6.01 33.68
N ASP A 366 3.32 6.81 33.70
CA ASP A 366 2.69 7.23 34.95
C ASP A 366 2.02 6.06 35.69
N ILE A 367 1.38 5.13 34.97
CA ILE A 367 0.74 3.94 35.58
C ILE A 367 1.78 2.91 36.06
N THR A 368 2.96 2.83 35.43
CA THR A 368 4.02 1.89 35.85
C THR A 368 4.92 2.49 36.94
N GLN A 369 4.78 3.78 37.25
CA GLN A 369 5.43 4.42 38.41
C GLN A 369 4.50 4.57 39.62
N SER A 370 3.19 4.34 39.44
CA SER A 370 2.19 4.39 40.53
C SER A 370 1.67 3.01 40.96
N ALA A 371 2.28 1.92 40.46
CA ALA A 371 2.06 0.53 40.88
C ALA A 371 3.42 -0.05 41.28
#